data_AF-A0A4U0WMX8-F1
#
_entry.id   AF-A0A4U0WMX8-F1
#
_cell.length_a   1.000
_cell.length_b   1.000
_cell.length_c   1.000
_cell.angle_alpha   90.00
_cell.angle_beta   90.00
_cell.angle_gamma   90.00
#
_symmetry.space_group_name_H-M   'P 1'
#
loop_
_entity.id
_entity.type
_entity.pdbx_description
1 polymer ?
#
loop_
_entity_poly.entity_id
_entity_poly.type
_entity_poly.pdbx_seq_one_letter_code
_entity_poly.pdbx_strand_id
1 'polypeptide(L)'
;MSYVLAGAALSKLVLAHDCADADPETLSEGYVARSAPDISPGQRWFYCAGLAIALACMGLISLSHVHKQIPGQRIRKAHRLALRFAVALALLLLALAPLNSLHLIGSTTALVVLVTAFDLVGSTCAHDTFWWDRRRPCAYSARCKVSTKDLEASVKSGAVVDVQEIARREAGGKGVRACMASSM
;
A
#
# COMPACT_ATOMS: atom_id res chain seq x y z
N MET A 1 7.70 7.18 -10.67
CA MET A 1 9.09 7.61 -10.94
C MET A 1 9.97 7.71 -9.70
N SER A 2 9.47 8.14 -8.53
CA SER A 2 10.30 8.27 -7.31
C SER A 2 11.02 6.97 -6.86
N TYR A 3 10.38 5.80 -7.04
CA TYR A 3 11.01 4.49 -6.78
C TYR A 3 12.22 4.20 -7.67
N VAL A 4 12.25 4.74 -8.90
CA VAL A 4 13.39 4.58 -9.83
C VAL A 4 14.60 5.34 -9.31
N LEU A 5 14.38 6.53 -8.76
CA LEU A 5 15.44 7.34 -8.17
C LEU A 5 16.03 6.65 -6.93
N ALA A 6 15.20 6.01 -6.11
CA ALA A 6 15.68 5.18 -5.02
C ALA A 6 16.47 3.96 -5.52
N GLY A 7 16.01 3.26 -6.57
CA GLY A 7 16.72 2.14 -7.17
C GLY A 7 18.08 2.53 -7.76
N ALA A 8 18.15 3.70 -8.43
CA ALA A 8 19.39 4.24 -8.94
C ALA A 8 20.39 4.55 -7.81
N ALA A 9 19.92 5.15 -6.70
CA ALA A 9 20.75 5.39 -5.51
C ALA A 9 21.21 4.06 -4.87
N LEU A 10 20.32 3.06 -4.79
CA LEU A 10 20.64 1.74 -4.25
C LEU A 10 21.79 1.08 -5.01
N SER A 11 21.80 1.16 -6.35
CA SER A 11 22.88 0.59 -7.17
C SER A 11 24.27 1.14 -6.85
N LYS A 12 24.34 2.34 -6.27
CA LYS A 12 25.59 2.96 -5.79
C LYS A 12 25.86 2.61 -4.32
N LEU A 13 24.82 2.49 -3.50
CA LEU A 13 24.95 2.14 -2.08
C LEU A 13 25.54 0.74 -1.88
N VAL A 14 25.18 -0.24 -2.72
CA VAL A 14 25.75 -1.60 -2.64
C VAL A 14 27.21 -1.70 -3.07
N LEU A 15 27.78 -0.63 -3.65
CA LEU A 15 29.20 -0.56 -4.03
C LEU A 15 30.05 0.17 -2.96
N ALA A 16 29.44 0.66 -1.89
CA ALA A 16 30.16 1.28 -0.79
C ALA A 16 30.87 0.21 0.06
N HIS A 17 32.09 0.49 0.50
CA HIS A 17 32.88 -0.40 1.37
C HIS A 17 33.07 0.19 2.78
N ASP A 18 32.00 0.73 3.33
CA ASP A 18 31.94 1.38 4.64
C ASP A 18 31.67 0.41 5.81
N CYS A 19 31.83 -0.90 5.59
CA CYS A 19 31.69 -1.93 6.62
C CYS A 19 32.92 -2.84 6.68
N ALA A 20 33.19 -3.39 7.87
CA ALA A 20 34.38 -4.18 8.16
C ALA A 20 34.55 -5.42 7.27
N ASP A 21 33.43 -5.96 6.76
CA ASP A 21 33.39 -7.14 5.89
C ASP A 21 33.31 -6.78 4.39
N ALA A 22 33.40 -5.50 4.02
CA ALA A 22 33.41 -5.08 2.62
C ALA A 22 34.84 -4.83 2.13
N ASP A 23 35.50 -5.90 1.70
CA ASP A 23 36.81 -5.81 1.06
C ASP A 23 36.67 -5.41 -0.43
N PRO A 24 37.17 -4.23 -0.85
CA PRO A 24 37.10 -3.80 -2.24
C PRO A 24 37.88 -4.70 -3.20
N GLU A 25 38.83 -5.51 -2.75
CA GLU A 25 39.57 -6.44 -3.61
C GLU A 25 38.73 -7.65 -4.08
N THR A 26 37.61 -7.90 -3.41
CA THR A 26 36.65 -8.94 -3.84
C THR A 26 35.73 -8.48 -4.98
N LEU A 27 35.72 -7.18 -5.33
CA LEU A 27 34.95 -6.65 -6.45
C LEU A 27 35.66 -6.92 -7.79
N SER A 28 34.88 -7.18 -8.84
CA SER A 28 35.46 -7.24 -10.20
C SER A 28 35.98 -5.87 -10.63
N GLU A 29 37.02 -5.84 -11.47
CA GLU A 29 37.77 -4.64 -11.85
C GLU A 29 36.89 -3.44 -12.28
N GLY A 30 35.78 -3.71 -12.97
CA GLY A 30 34.85 -2.66 -13.42
C GLY A 30 34.04 -1.99 -12.29
N TYR A 31 33.86 -2.68 -11.15
CA TYR A 31 33.16 -2.15 -9.98
C TYR A 31 34.13 -1.53 -8.97
N VAL A 32 35.39 -1.96 -8.91
CA VAL A 32 36.42 -1.36 -8.05
C VAL A 32 36.54 0.15 -8.32
N ALA A 33 36.61 0.55 -9.59
CA ALA A 33 36.68 1.97 -9.99
C ALA A 33 35.41 2.79 -9.64
N ARG A 34 34.29 2.12 -9.34
CA ARG A 34 33.01 2.76 -8.98
C ARG A 34 32.69 2.66 -7.49
N SER A 35 33.49 1.89 -6.75
CA SER A 35 33.35 1.73 -5.30
C SER A 35 33.75 3.01 -4.59
N ALA A 36 33.13 3.28 -3.45
CA ALA A 36 33.39 4.48 -2.65
C ALA A 36 33.61 4.10 -1.19
N PRO A 37 34.54 4.76 -0.48
CA PRO A 37 34.83 4.45 0.92
C PRO A 37 33.65 4.79 1.83
N ASP A 38 32.95 5.88 1.54
CA ASP A 38 31.80 6.34 2.29
C ASP A 38 30.62 6.69 1.37
N ILE A 39 29.42 6.54 1.91
CA ILE A 39 28.20 6.98 1.22
C ILE A 39 28.10 8.51 1.30
N SER A 40 27.94 9.15 0.14
CA SER A 40 27.68 10.59 0.09
C SER A 40 26.30 10.94 0.66
N PRO A 41 26.15 12.09 1.36
CA PRO A 41 24.86 12.52 1.89
C PRO A 41 23.75 12.59 0.84
N GLY A 42 24.09 13.01 -0.39
CA GLY A 42 23.14 13.06 -1.51
C GLY A 42 22.56 11.68 -1.85
N GLN A 43 23.38 10.63 -1.86
CA GLN A 43 22.91 9.26 -2.12
C GLN A 43 21.96 8.76 -1.04
N ARG A 44 22.22 9.09 0.23
CA ARG A 44 21.31 8.75 1.35
C ARG A 44 19.95 9.39 1.18
N TRP A 45 19.94 10.69 0.83
CA TRP A 45 18.72 11.43 0.56
C TRP A 45 17.98 10.90 -0.66
N PHE A 46 18.65 10.65 -1.78
CA PHE A 46 18.00 10.10 -2.97
C PHE A 46 17.39 8.73 -2.71
N TYR A 47 18.07 7.86 -1.97
CA TYR A 47 17.55 6.55 -1.61
C TYR A 47 16.34 6.66 -0.67
N CYS A 48 16.50 7.32 0.47
CA CYS A 48 15.49 7.37 1.52
C CYS A 48 14.30 8.27 1.15
N ALA A 49 14.55 9.47 0.61
CA ALA A 49 13.48 10.36 0.18
C ALA A 49 12.74 9.81 -1.05
N GLY A 50 13.44 9.12 -1.96
CA GLY A 50 12.79 8.43 -3.07
C GLY A 50 11.79 7.37 -2.61
N LEU A 51 12.17 6.55 -1.62
CA LEU A 51 11.26 5.57 -1.01
C LEU A 51 10.13 6.25 -0.22
N ALA A 52 10.43 7.29 0.56
CA ALA A 52 9.45 8.03 1.35
C ALA A 52 8.38 8.70 0.47
N ILE A 53 8.80 9.40 -0.58
CA ILE A 53 7.90 10.06 -1.54
C ILE A 53 7.05 9.02 -2.27
N ALA A 54 7.64 7.89 -2.70
CA ALA A 54 6.87 6.84 -3.33
C ALA A 54 5.80 6.25 -2.40
N LEU A 55 6.13 5.99 -1.13
CA LEU A 55 5.18 5.52 -0.12
C LEU A 55 4.07 6.54 0.14
N ALA A 56 4.41 7.82 0.26
CA ALA A 56 3.47 8.92 0.46
C ALA A 56 2.51 9.07 -0.74
N CYS A 57 3.02 9.07 -1.98
CA CYS A 57 2.19 9.12 -3.18
C CYS A 57 1.24 7.92 -3.27
N MET A 58 1.71 6.70 -2.99
CA MET A 58 0.84 5.53 -2.95
C MET A 58 -0.24 5.65 -1.85
N GLY A 59 0.09 6.26 -0.71
CA GLY A 59 -0.88 6.58 0.34
C GLY A 59 -1.93 7.59 -0.12
N LEU A 60 -1.52 8.65 -0.82
CA LEU A 60 -2.43 9.64 -1.39
C LEU A 60 -3.35 9.05 -2.45
N ILE A 61 -2.85 8.15 -3.31
CA ILE A 61 -3.68 7.41 -4.27
C ILE A 61 -4.70 6.53 -3.53
N SER A 62 -4.27 5.86 -2.44
CA SER A 62 -5.18 5.08 -1.60
C SER A 62 -6.28 5.94 -0.97
N LEU A 63 -5.97 7.18 -0.59
CA LEU A 63 -6.94 8.15 -0.07
C LEU A 63 -7.95 8.61 -1.12
N SER A 64 -7.47 9.03 -2.28
CA SER A 64 -8.32 9.59 -3.34
C SER A 64 -9.23 8.56 -4.00
N HIS A 65 -8.83 7.29 -3.99
CA HIS A 65 -9.65 6.23 -4.57
C HIS A 65 -10.79 5.81 -3.63
N VAL A 66 -12.03 6.07 -4.04
CA VAL A 66 -13.25 5.55 -3.42
C VAL A 66 -13.21 4.02 -3.45
N HIS A 67 -12.81 3.42 -2.33
CA HIS A 67 -12.72 1.97 -2.21
C HIS A 67 -14.10 1.39 -1.90
N LYS A 68 -14.45 0.30 -2.60
CA LYS A 68 -15.44 -0.66 -2.08
C LYS A 68 -14.94 -1.10 -0.70
N GLN A 69 -15.72 -0.79 0.33
CA GLN A 69 -15.40 -1.26 1.68
C GLN A 69 -15.53 -2.78 1.69
N ILE A 70 -14.45 -3.49 2.00
CA ILE A 70 -14.51 -4.94 2.17
C ILE A 70 -15.19 -5.21 3.52
N PRO A 71 -16.35 -5.86 3.57
CA PRO A 71 -16.96 -6.25 4.83
C PRO A 71 -16.03 -7.25 5.54
N GLY A 72 -15.69 -6.99 6.81
CA GLY A 72 -14.85 -7.88 7.61
C GLY A 72 -13.33 -7.67 7.51
N GLN A 73 -12.84 -6.50 7.08
CA GLN A 73 -11.41 -6.16 7.16
C GLN A 73 -10.87 -6.26 8.59
N ARG A 74 -9.71 -6.90 8.75
CA ARG A 74 -9.05 -7.06 10.05
C ARG A 74 -8.58 -5.73 10.66
N ILE A 75 -8.14 -4.80 9.82
CA ILE A 75 -7.64 -3.48 10.25
C ILE A 75 -8.36 -2.40 9.45
N ARG A 76 -8.69 -1.27 10.09
CA ARG A 76 -9.35 -0.14 9.40
C ARG A 76 -8.36 0.54 8.43
N LYS A 77 -8.89 1.04 7.31
CA LYS A 77 -8.12 1.79 6.30
C LYS A 77 -7.29 2.93 6.90
N ALA A 78 -7.85 3.65 7.89
CA ALA A 78 -7.17 4.77 8.55
C ALA A 78 -5.85 4.36 9.22
N HIS A 79 -5.81 3.23 9.92
CA HIS A 79 -4.59 2.76 10.60
C HIS A 79 -3.52 2.31 9.61
N ARG A 80 -3.90 1.59 8.55
CA ARG A 80 -2.98 1.20 7.46
C ARG A 80 -2.32 2.41 6.82
N LEU A 81 -3.14 3.42 6.53
CA LEU A 81 -2.67 4.65 5.91
C LEU A 81 -1.79 5.48 6.86
N ALA A 82 -2.17 5.58 8.14
CA ALA A 82 -1.37 6.27 9.15
C ALA A 82 0.01 5.61 9.32
N LEU A 83 0.07 4.27 9.41
CA LEU A 83 1.34 3.54 9.44
C LEU A 83 2.19 3.85 8.19
N ARG A 84 1.56 3.90 7.02
CA ARG A 84 2.26 4.19 5.77
C ARG A 84 2.90 5.58 5.76
N PHE A 85 2.20 6.62 6.24
CA PHE A 85 2.78 7.95 6.39
C PHE A 85 3.82 8.02 7.50
N ALA A 86 3.63 7.29 8.60
CA ALA A 86 4.61 7.21 9.68
C ALA A 86 5.93 6.57 9.20
N VAL A 87 5.86 5.50 8.41
CA VAL A 87 7.04 4.86 7.82
C VAL A 87 7.70 5.76 6.78
N ALA A 88 6.93 6.49 5.96
CA ALA A 88 7.50 7.48 5.04
C ALA A 88 8.27 8.58 5.78
N LEU A 89 7.74 9.07 6.91
CA LEU A 89 8.43 10.04 7.75
C LEU A 89 9.68 9.42 8.41
N ALA A 90 9.59 8.18 8.91
CA ALA A 90 10.73 7.47 9.48
C ALA A 90 11.87 7.32 8.48
N LEU A 91 11.58 7.05 7.20
CA LEU A 91 12.59 7.00 6.14
C LEU A 91 13.26 8.36 5.90
N LEU A 92 12.51 9.47 5.96
CA LEU A 92 13.09 10.81 5.85
C LEU A 92 14.03 11.12 7.04
N LEU A 93 13.64 10.73 8.25
CA LEU A 93 14.49 10.88 9.43
C LEU A 93 15.74 10.01 9.35
N LEU A 94 15.60 8.80 8.79
CA LEU A 94 16.70 7.87 8.59
C LEU A 94 17.75 8.41 7.60
N ALA A 95 17.33 9.22 6.62
CA ALA A 95 18.24 9.90 5.69
C ALA A 95 19.22 10.85 6.40
N LEU A 96 18.85 11.33 7.60
CA LEU A 96 19.64 12.26 8.42
C LEU A 96 20.63 11.54 9.36
N ALA A 97 20.43 10.24 9.59
CA ALA A 97 21.28 9.47 10.49
C ALA A 97 22.61 9.08 9.81
N PRO A 98 23.76 9.24 10.48
CA PRO A 98 25.04 8.78 9.97
C PRO A 98 25.15 7.25 10.17
N LEU A 99 24.60 6.49 9.21
CA LEU A 99 24.63 5.02 9.21
C LEU A 99 25.51 4.50 8.08
N ASN A 100 26.15 3.35 8.32
CA ASN A 100 26.82 2.56 7.29
C ASN A 100 25.79 2.03 6.27
N SER A 101 26.24 1.73 5.06
CA SER A 101 25.43 1.27 3.94
C SER A 101 24.56 0.08 4.30
N LEU A 102 25.15 -0.91 4.96
CA LEU A 102 24.46 -2.13 5.37
C LEU A 102 23.33 -1.84 6.36
N HIS A 103 23.59 -1.02 7.38
CA HIS A 103 22.57 -0.64 8.36
C HIS A 103 21.46 0.22 7.74
N LEU A 104 21.82 1.12 6.83
CA LEU A 104 20.87 1.95 6.11
C LEU A 104 19.94 1.10 5.24
N ILE A 105 20.49 0.23 4.38
CA ILE A 105 19.71 -0.65 3.49
C ILE A 105 18.90 -1.67 4.30
N GLY A 106 19.47 -2.22 5.38
CA GLY A 106 18.79 -3.18 6.24
C GLY A 106 17.57 -2.56 6.94
N SER A 107 17.74 -1.38 7.52
CA SER A 107 16.65 -0.67 8.21
C SER A 107 15.56 -0.18 7.27
N THR A 108 15.90 0.38 6.09
CA THR A 108 14.90 0.76 5.08
C THR A 108 14.12 -0.45 4.58
N THR A 109 14.79 -1.57 4.32
CA THR A 109 14.14 -2.80 3.85
C THR A 109 13.21 -3.37 4.91
N ALA A 110 13.65 -3.42 6.18
CA ALA A 110 12.82 -3.86 7.29
C ALA A 110 11.55 -3.01 7.45
N LEU A 111 11.67 -1.68 7.34
CA LEU A 111 10.53 -0.75 7.38
C LEU A 111 9.56 -0.98 6.21
N VAL A 112 10.09 -1.18 5.00
CA VAL A 112 9.27 -1.46 3.80
C VAL A 112 8.56 -2.81 3.91
N VAL A 113 9.25 -3.85 4.38
CA VAL A 113 8.64 -5.18 4.62
C VAL A 113 7.57 -5.09 5.70
N LEU A 114 7.83 -4.36 6.80
CA LEU A 114 6.86 -4.17 7.87
C LEU A 114 5.57 -3.50 7.37
N VAL A 115 5.68 -2.38 6.63
CA VAL A 115 4.48 -1.67 6.14
C VAL A 115 3.71 -2.50 5.11
N THR A 116 4.41 -3.21 4.23
CA THR A 116 3.77 -4.06 3.22
C THR A 116 3.11 -5.30 3.84
N ALA A 117 3.76 -5.94 4.81
CA ALA A 117 3.16 -7.04 5.57
C ALA A 117 1.93 -6.57 6.36
N PHE A 118 2.00 -5.41 7.01
CA PHE A 118 0.87 -4.83 7.72
C PHE A 118 -0.29 -4.47 6.79
N ASP A 119 0.00 -3.92 5.60
CA ASP A 119 -1.00 -3.63 4.59
C ASP A 119 -1.67 -4.93 4.07
N LEU A 120 -0.88 -5.98 3.85
CA LEU A 120 -1.37 -7.29 3.40
C LEU A 120 -2.26 -7.94 4.47
N VAL A 121 -1.80 -8.04 5.71
CA VAL A 121 -2.57 -8.60 6.82
C VAL A 121 -3.82 -7.76 7.10
N GLY A 122 -3.70 -6.43 7.04
CA GLY A 122 -4.79 -5.52 7.28
C GLY A 122 -5.86 -5.50 6.19
N SER A 123 -5.52 -5.90 4.96
CA SER A 123 -6.47 -6.05 3.85
C SER A 123 -7.15 -7.41 3.80
N THR A 124 -6.65 -8.39 4.55
CA THR A 124 -7.24 -9.73 4.66
C THR A 124 -8.52 -9.70 5.51
N CYS A 125 -9.51 -10.51 5.14
CA CYS A 125 -10.74 -10.72 5.91
C CYS A 125 -10.43 -11.46 7.21
N ALA A 126 -10.97 -10.99 8.35
CA ALA A 126 -10.71 -11.59 9.66
C ALA A 126 -11.14 -13.07 9.77
N HIS A 127 -12.03 -13.52 8.87
CA HIS A 127 -12.62 -14.86 8.88
C HIS A 127 -11.96 -15.83 7.86
N ASP A 128 -10.97 -15.38 7.08
CA ASP A 128 -10.26 -16.24 6.13
C ASP A 128 -8.90 -16.71 6.67
N THR A 129 -8.62 -18.00 6.50
CA THR A 129 -7.32 -18.61 6.82
C THR A 129 -6.30 -18.24 5.75
N PHE A 130 -5.29 -17.45 6.12
CA PHE A 130 -4.22 -16.94 5.23
C PHE A 130 -3.46 -18.05 4.47
N TRP A 131 -3.30 -19.23 5.08
CA TRP A 131 -2.41 -20.29 4.58
C TRP A 131 -3.12 -21.52 4.01
N TRP A 132 -4.43 -21.70 4.27
CA TRP A 132 -5.15 -22.93 3.88
C TRP A 132 -6.42 -22.61 3.11
N ASP A 133 -6.46 -23.12 1.88
CA ASP A 133 -7.48 -22.85 0.87
C ASP A 133 -8.80 -23.54 1.26
N ARG A 134 -9.63 -22.85 2.05
CA ARG A 134 -11.08 -23.04 2.01
C ARG A 134 -11.67 -21.84 1.29
N ARG A 135 -11.63 -21.86 -0.04
CA ARG A 135 -12.34 -20.88 -0.88
C ARG A 135 -13.83 -20.92 -0.56
N ARG A 136 -14.28 -20.08 0.35
CA ARG A 136 -15.70 -19.80 0.48
C ARG A 136 -16.12 -18.97 -0.75
N PRO A 137 -17.30 -19.21 -1.33
CA PRO A 137 -17.77 -18.40 -2.44
C PRO A 137 -17.82 -16.94 -2.00
N CYS A 138 -17.13 -16.05 -2.73
CA CYS A 138 -17.09 -14.62 -2.46
C CYS A 138 -18.53 -14.06 -2.43
N ALA A 139 -19.06 -13.78 -1.24
CA ALA A 139 -20.37 -13.16 -1.09
C ALA A 139 -20.24 -11.66 -1.33
N TYR A 140 -20.66 -11.20 -2.51
CA TYR A 140 -20.73 -9.78 -2.82
C TYR A 140 -22.00 -9.19 -2.20
N SER A 141 -21.85 -8.43 -1.10
CA SER A 141 -22.95 -7.66 -0.52
C SER A 141 -22.94 -6.23 -1.05
N ALA A 142 -23.93 -5.86 -1.86
CA ALA A 142 -24.19 -4.46 -2.22
C ALA A 142 -25.37 -3.92 -1.41
N ARG A 143 -25.28 -2.68 -0.92
CA ARG A 143 -26.44 -1.95 -0.42
C ARG A 143 -27.14 -1.29 -1.60
N CYS A 144 -28.16 -1.94 -2.15
CA CYS A 144 -29.07 -1.34 -3.11
C CYS A 144 -30.17 -0.57 -2.35
N LYS A 145 -30.50 0.65 -2.78
CA LYS A 145 -31.68 1.37 -2.29
C LYS A 145 -32.92 0.79 -2.97
N VAL A 146 -33.37 -0.38 -2.51
CA VAL A 146 -34.59 -1.00 -3.04
C VAL A 146 -35.78 -0.48 -2.23
N SER A 147 -36.84 -0.05 -2.92
CA SER A 147 -38.11 0.32 -2.29
C SER A 147 -38.67 -0.88 -1.53
N THR A 148 -39.13 -0.68 -0.28
CA THR A 148 -39.70 -1.76 0.56
C THR A 148 -40.87 -2.47 -0.11
N LYS A 149 -41.63 -1.76 -0.94
CA LYS A 149 -42.75 -2.33 -1.72
C LYS A 149 -42.29 -3.32 -2.80
N ASP A 150 -41.17 -3.04 -3.46
CA ASP A 150 -40.63 -3.90 -4.53
C ASP A 150 -39.95 -5.15 -3.95
N LEU A 151 -39.35 -5.02 -2.76
CA LEU A 151 -38.81 -6.12 -1.98
C LEU A 151 -39.92 -7.07 -1.52
N GLU A 152 -41.01 -6.54 -0.96
CA GLU A 152 -42.16 -7.34 -0.52
C GLU A 152 -42.87 -8.05 -1.68
N ALA A 153 -42.97 -7.42 -2.85
CA ALA A 153 -43.55 -8.03 -4.05
C ALA A 153 -42.67 -9.18 -4.57
N SER A 154 -41.34 -9.02 -4.55
CA SER A 154 -40.39 -10.05 -5.02
C SER A 154 -40.24 -11.23 -4.06
N VAL A 155 -40.36 -10.98 -2.75
CA VAL A 155 -40.37 -12.05 -1.72
C VAL A 155 -41.64 -12.89 -1.83
N LYS A 156 -42.80 -12.26 -2.10
CA LYS A 156 -44.07 -12.98 -2.29
C LYS A 156 -44.10 -13.82 -3.58
N SER A 157 -43.37 -13.41 -4.63
CA SER A 157 -43.32 -14.13 -5.90
C SER A 157 -42.21 -15.19 -5.98
N GLY A 158 -41.34 -15.29 -4.97
CA GLY A 158 -40.22 -16.23 -4.96
C GLY A 158 -39.17 -15.98 -6.05
N ALA A 159 -39.19 -14.80 -6.68
CA ALA A 159 -38.31 -14.46 -7.79
C ALA A 159 -36.91 -14.13 -7.27
N VAL A 160 -35.88 -14.78 -7.82
CA VAL A 160 -34.48 -14.43 -7.58
C VAL A 160 -34.23 -13.07 -8.21
N VAL A 161 -34.02 -12.05 -7.37
CA VAL A 161 -33.83 -10.67 -7.81
C VAL A 161 -32.45 -10.52 -8.45
N ASP A 162 -32.43 -10.22 -9.75
CA ASP A 162 -31.19 -9.94 -10.48
C ASP A 162 -30.69 -8.51 -10.18
N VAL A 163 -29.60 -8.43 -9.41
CA VAL A 163 -28.99 -7.19 -8.94
C VAL A 163 -28.52 -6.31 -10.11
N GLN A 164 -28.22 -6.90 -11.28
CA GLN A 164 -27.83 -6.14 -12.48
C GLN A 164 -29.01 -5.37 -13.10
N GLU A 165 -30.23 -5.90 -13.02
CA GLU A 165 -31.41 -5.25 -13.60
C GLU A 165 -31.81 -4.01 -12.79
N ILE A 166 -31.74 -4.10 -11.45
CA ILE A 166 -32.02 -2.97 -10.55
C ILE A 166 -31.01 -1.84 -10.78
N ALA A 167 -29.72 -2.18 -10.91
CA ALA A 167 -28.67 -1.19 -11.19
C ALA A 167 -28.85 -0.50 -12.56
N ARG A 168 -29.33 -1.24 -13.59
CA ARG A 168 -29.67 -0.66 -14.89
C ARG A 168 -30.88 0.28 -14.83
N ARG A 169 -31.90 -0.04 -14.03
CA ARG A 169 -33.08 0.82 -13.83
C ARG A 169 -32.72 2.14 -13.14
N GLU A 170 -31.81 2.13 -12.15
CA GLU A 170 -31.32 3.36 -11.52
C GLU A 170 -30.45 4.21 -12.47
N ALA A 171 -29.65 3.59 -13.35
CA ALA A 171 -28.84 4.32 -14.32
C ALA A 171 -29.67 5.05 -15.41
N GLY A 172 -30.91 4.60 -15.66
CA GLY A 172 -31.84 5.25 -16.59
C GLY A 172 -32.72 6.34 -15.97
N GLY A 173 -32.80 6.42 -14.63
CA GLY A 173 -33.54 7.46 -13.91
C GLY A 173 -32.67 8.69 -13.69
N LYS A 174 -33.06 9.83 -14.27
CA LYS A 174 -32.43 11.15 -14.15
C LYS A 174 -31.66 11.33 -12.83
N GLY A 175 -30.35 11.55 -12.94
CA GLY A 175 -29.47 11.81 -11.82
C GLY A 175 -29.99 12.96 -10.95
N VAL A 176 -30.41 12.64 -9.74
CA VAL A 176 -30.54 13.60 -8.65
C VAL A 176 -29.35 13.37 -7.74
N ARG A 177 -28.36 14.27 -7.85
CA ARG A 177 -27.31 14.46 -6.85
C ARG A 177 -27.98 14.76 -5.51
N ALA A 178 -27.79 13.90 -4.53
CA ALA A 178 -27.91 14.28 -3.12
C ALA A 178 -26.72 13.69 -2.37
N CYS A 179 -25.63 14.44 -2.40
CA CYS A 179 -24.58 14.40 -1.39
C CYS A 179 -25.24 14.90 -0.10
N MET A 180 -25.30 14.09 0.95
CA MET A 180 -25.48 14.61 2.30
C MET A 180 -24.51 13.88 3.23
N ALA A 181 -23.49 14.64 3.61
CA ALA A 181 -22.77 14.45 4.85
C ALA A 181 -23.75 14.53 6.02
N SER A 182 -23.56 13.68 7.02
CA SER A 182 -24.03 13.88 8.39
C SER A 182 -23.13 12.99 9.25
N SER A 183 -22.08 13.51 9.89
CA SER A 183 -22.10 14.25 11.17
C SER A 183 -22.90 13.50 12.24
N MET A 184 -22.21 12.62 12.96
CA MET A 184 -22.26 12.48 14.42
C MET A 184 -21.13 11.56 14.86
#